data_AF-A0AAD7XTW1-F1
#
_entry.id   AF-A0AAD7XTW1-F1
#
_cell.length_a   1.000
_cell.length_b   1.000
_cell.length_c   1.000
_cell.angle_alpha   90.00
_cell.angle_beta   90.00
_cell.angle_gamma   90.00
#
_symmetry.space_group_name_H-M   'P 1'
#
loop_
_entity.id
_entity.type
_entity.pdbx_description
1 polymer ?
#
loop_
_entity_poly.entity_id
_entity_poly.type
_entity_poly.pdbx_seq_one_letter_code
_entity_poly.pdbx_strand_id
1 'polypeptide(L)'
;MLSEGTLKVTVHSARHLADVEHGGKNDPYVKLSLAQEEGFIDQETTVKKDAGSQASWDETFEFAYNGQPNLYIEVMDKEKGVDELIGFAAIPLDQAPISGVFNVFETEGKVAGAVLISINNDGFEEPVPGRSFIDEEHLERAKKLNRKAVAGDVAEVAVATGAAVGLGLLGKKLFENYQAKKAGDA
;
A
#
# COMPACT_ATOMS: atom_id res chain seq x y z
N MET A 1 15.03 -14.29 19.86
CA MET A 1 15.45 -13.53 18.67
C MET A 1 15.39 -14.48 17.49
N LEU A 2 14.80 -14.05 16.38
CA LEU A 2 14.81 -14.82 15.13
C LEU A 2 16.25 -15.06 14.69
N SER A 3 16.65 -16.31 14.51
CA SER A 3 17.90 -16.65 13.84
C SER A 3 17.75 -16.43 12.33
N GLU A 4 18.85 -16.14 11.63
CA GLU A 4 18.90 -16.14 10.16
C GLU A 4 18.29 -17.45 9.61
N GLY A 5 17.53 -17.35 8.53
CA GLY A 5 16.74 -18.47 8.01
C GLY A 5 15.50 -18.02 7.25
N THR A 6 14.35 -18.65 7.55
CA THR A 6 13.07 -18.32 6.90
C THR A 6 12.21 -17.48 7.83
N LEU A 7 11.73 -16.33 7.34
CA LEU A 7 10.64 -15.58 7.96
C LEU A 7 9.33 -16.01 7.30
N LYS A 8 8.48 -16.69 8.07
CA LYS A 8 7.11 -17.05 7.70
C LYS A 8 6.17 -15.97 8.20
N VAL A 9 5.43 -15.34 7.29
CA VAL A 9 4.46 -14.29 7.58
C VAL A 9 3.10 -14.74 7.08
N THR A 10 2.11 -14.79 7.95
CA THR A 10 0.72 -15.05 7.58
C THR A 10 -0.09 -13.77 7.74
N VAL A 11 -0.65 -13.27 6.64
CA VAL A 11 -1.56 -12.12 6.66
C VAL A 11 -2.98 -12.67 6.78
N HIS A 12 -3.61 -12.47 7.94
CA HIS A 12 -4.92 -13.03 8.22
C HIS A 12 -6.04 -12.12 7.75
N SER A 13 -6.07 -10.90 8.26
CA SER A 13 -7.18 -9.97 8.02
C SER A 13 -6.78 -8.52 8.28
N ALA A 14 -7.61 -7.59 7.81
CA ALA A 14 -7.54 -6.19 8.14
C ALA A 14 -8.92 -5.68 8.53
N ARG A 15 -8.97 -4.66 9.41
CA ARG A 15 -10.20 -4.06 9.91
C ARG A 15 -10.04 -2.57 10.15
N HIS A 16 -11.18 -1.87 10.15
CA HIS A 16 -11.24 -0.42 10.31
C HIS A 16 -10.36 0.32 9.30
N LEU A 17 -10.24 -0.23 8.09
CA LEU A 17 -9.52 0.41 7.01
C LEU A 17 -10.18 1.76 6.67
N ALA A 18 -9.36 2.78 6.49
CA ALA A 18 -9.80 4.07 5.97
C ALA A 18 -10.41 3.88 4.57
N ASP A 19 -11.49 4.60 4.30
CA ASP A 19 -12.13 4.63 3.00
C ASP A 19 -11.36 5.61 2.11
N VAL A 20 -10.82 5.11 1.00
CA VAL A 20 -10.05 5.91 0.03
C VAL A 20 -10.78 6.05 -1.31
N GLU A 21 -11.79 5.20 -1.57
CA GLU A 21 -12.58 5.31 -2.79
C GLU A 21 -13.55 6.51 -2.74
N HIS A 22 -13.62 7.26 -3.84
CA HIS A 22 -14.58 8.35 -4.03
C HIS A 22 -15.92 7.84 -4.59
N GLY A 23 -16.47 6.80 -3.95
CA GLY A 23 -17.74 6.17 -4.27
C GLY A 23 -17.61 4.69 -4.63
N GLY A 24 -17.75 3.82 -3.63
CA GLY A 24 -17.63 2.38 -3.77
C GLY A 24 -17.29 1.74 -2.43
N LYS A 25 -16.60 0.61 -2.45
CA LYS A 25 -15.92 0.05 -1.29
C LYS A 25 -14.53 -0.39 -1.73
N ASN A 26 -13.51 -0.09 -0.92
CA ASN A 26 -12.15 -0.58 -1.13
C ASN A 26 -12.10 -2.06 -1.58
N ASP A 27 -11.19 -2.32 -2.51
CA ASP A 27 -10.66 -3.58 -2.99
C ASP A 27 -9.27 -3.88 -2.35
N PRO A 28 -9.14 -4.08 -1.02
CA PRO A 28 -7.85 -4.09 -0.34
C PRO A 28 -6.95 -5.31 -0.67
N TYR A 29 -5.65 -5.07 -0.63
CA TYR A 29 -4.59 -6.08 -0.58
C TYR A 29 -3.38 -5.56 0.22
N VAL A 30 -2.50 -6.46 0.65
CA VAL A 30 -1.32 -6.12 1.47
C VAL A 30 -0.04 -6.46 0.73
N LYS A 31 0.84 -5.47 0.57
CA LYS A 31 2.22 -5.63 0.12
C LYS A 31 3.13 -5.86 1.31
N LEU A 32 4.11 -6.76 1.13
CA LEU A 32 5.07 -7.16 2.13
C LEU A 32 6.49 -6.99 1.58
N SER A 33 7.38 -6.40 2.40
CA SER A 33 8.79 -6.24 2.04
C SER A 33 9.71 -6.27 3.26
N LEU A 34 10.93 -6.78 3.07
CA LEU A 34 12.01 -6.67 4.07
C LEU A 34 12.92 -5.45 3.84
N ALA A 35 12.62 -4.62 2.83
CA ALA A 35 13.33 -3.38 2.55
C ALA A 35 12.34 -2.20 2.42
N GLN A 36 12.78 -1.03 2.89
CA GLN A 36 11.99 0.20 2.83
C GLN A 36 12.11 0.95 1.48
N GLU A 37 13.04 0.54 0.62
CA GLU A 37 13.30 1.19 -0.67
C GLU A 37 12.14 1.04 -1.68
N GLU A 38 11.99 2.04 -2.55
CA GLU A 38 10.98 2.01 -3.61
C GLU A 38 11.33 0.94 -4.66
N GLY A 39 10.34 0.14 -5.07
CA GLY A 39 10.51 -0.93 -6.06
C GLY A 39 10.92 -2.28 -5.48
N PHE A 40 11.25 -2.34 -4.19
CA PHE A 40 11.46 -3.60 -3.45
C PHE A 40 10.15 -4.03 -2.78
N ILE A 41 9.34 -4.76 -3.53
CA ILE A 41 8.18 -5.50 -3.03
C ILE A 41 8.48 -6.97 -3.25
N ASP A 42 8.50 -7.73 -2.16
CA ASP A 42 8.85 -9.14 -2.21
C ASP A 42 7.62 -9.98 -2.55
N GLN A 43 6.51 -9.74 -1.84
CA GLN A 43 5.27 -10.52 -1.96
C GLN A 43 4.03 -9.64 -1.70
N GLU A 44 2.87 -10.06 -2.20
CA GLU A 44 1.59 -9.39 -1.96
C GLU A 44 0.46 -10.42 -1.84
N THR A 45 -0.58 -10.07 -1.08
CA THR A 45 -1.78 -10.89 -0.96
C THR A 45 -2.68 -10.78 -2.18
N THR A 46 -3.64 -11.70 -2.32
CA THR A 46 -4.73 -11.51 -3.28
C THR A 46 -5.55 -10.25 -2.99
N VAL A 47 -6.15 -9.67 -4.03
CA VAL A 47 -7.08 -8.54 -3.92
C VAL A 47 -8.45 -9.03 -3.45
N LYS A 48 -9.06 -8.36 -2.45
CA LYS A 48 -10.42 -8.65 -1.97
C LYS A 48 -11.38 -7.59 -2.47
N LYS A 49 -12.14 -7.93 -3.51
CA LYS A 49 -13.05 -6.97 -4.17
C LYS A 49 -14.26 -6.62 -3.31
N ASP A 50 -14.68 -5.35 -3.34
CA ASP A 50 -15.85 -4.75 -2.70
C ASP A 50 -15.92 -5.03 -1.18
N ALA A 51 -14.74 -5.11 -0.54
CA ALA A 51 -14.60 -5.52 0.85
C ALA A 51 -14.78 -4.34 1.82
N GLY A 52 -14.41 -3.12 1.39
CA GLY A 52 -14.55 -1.90 2.18
C GLY A 52 -13.61 -1.87 3.37
N SER A 53 -14.14 -1.59 4.56
CA SER A 53 -13.30 -1.37 5.75
C SER A 53 -12.71 -2.64 6.38
N GLN A 54 -12.95 -3.83 5.80
CA GLN A 54 -12.52 -5.12 6.35
C GLN A 54 -12.24 -6.14 5.25
N ALA A 55 -11.21 -6.97 5.44
CA ALA A 55 -10.83 -8.01 4.49
C ALA A 55 -10.13 -9.18 5.19
N SER A 56 -10.23 -10.38 4.60
CA SER A 56 -9.59 -11.60 5.10
C SER A 56 -8.88 -12.35 3.97
N TRP A 57 -7.65 -12.78 4.24
CA TRP A 57 -6.75 -13.44 3.29
C TRP A 57 -6.36 -14.84 3.76
N ASP A 58 -5.84 -14.94 4.99
CA ASP A 58 -5.21 -16.16 5.52
C ASP A 58 -4.12 -16.72 4.60
N GLU A 59 -3.35 -15.82 4.00
CA GLU A 59 -2.28 -16.13 3.05
C GLU A 59 -0.93 -16.11 3.76
N THR A 60 -0.08 -17.11 3.47
CA THR A 60 1.24 -17.28 4.10
C THR A 60 2.35 -17.12 3.09
N PHE A 61 3.37 -16.38 3.49
CA PHE A 61 4.53 -15.99 2.68
C PHE A 61 5.80 -16.36 3.42
N GLU A 62 6.83 -16.78 2.68
CA GLU A 62 8.14 -17.10 3.22
C GLU A 62 9.21 -16.18 2.60
N PHE A 63 10.05 -15.58 3.43
CA PHE A 63 11.13 -14.69 3.02
C PHE A 63 12.48 -15.25 3.49
N ALA A 64 13.52 -15.01 2.70
CA ALA A 64 14.90 -15.20 3.13
C ALA A 64 15.27 -14.12 4.15
N TYR A 65 15.41 -14.52 5.41
CA TYR A 65 15.67 -13.62 6.53
C TYR A 65 17.14 -13.63 6.91
N ASN A 66 17.77 -12.46 6.79
CA ASN A 66 19.19 -12.22 7.02
C ASN A 66 19.40 -11.12 8.07
N GLY A 67 18.53 -11.08 9.10
CA GLY A 67 18.66 -10.13 10.20
C GLY A 67 18.08 -8.74 9.95
N GLN A 68 17.18 -8.59 8.98
CA GLN A 68 16.47 -7.33 8.76
C GLN A 68 15.70 -6.93 10.03
N PRO A 69 15.69 -5.64 10.42
CA PRO A 69 15.08 -5.23 11.69
C PRO A 69 13.55 -5.24 11.66
N ASN A 70 12.96 -5.03 10.49
CA ASN A 70 11.54 -4.78 10.32
C ASN A 70 10.96 -5.56 9.14
N LEU A 71 9.67 -5.89 9.25
CA LEU A 71 8.79 -6.17 8.13
C LEU A 71 8.05 -4.88 7.78
N TYR A 72 8.08 -4.47 6.52
CA TYR A 72 7.32 -3.32 6.02
C TYR A 72 6.06 -3.82 5.34
N ILE A 73 4.93 -3.17 5.66
CA ILE A 73 3.64 -3.46 5.07
C ILE A 73 2.99 -2.22 4.48
N GLU A 74 2.34 -2.37 3.33
CA GLU A 74 1.42 -1.39 2.77
C GLU A 74 0.08 -2.05 2.47
N VAL A 75 -0.98 -1.52 3.06
CA VAL A 75 -2.35 -1.85 2.69
C VAL A 75 -2.74 -0.93 1.55
N MET A 76 -2.98 -1.53 0.39
CA MET A 76 -3.29 -0.87 -0.85
C MET A 76 -4.75 -1.12 -1.21
N ASP A 77 -5.33 -0.20 -1.96
CA ASP A 77 -6.62 -0.34 -2.60
C ASP A 77 -6.46 -0.57 -4.11
N LYS A 78 -7.18 -1.55 -4.66
CA LYS A 78 -7.03 -1.91 -6.06
C LYS A 78 -7.93 -1.06 -6.95
N GLU A 79 -7.30 -0.22 -7.76
CA GLU A 79 -7.99 0.67 -8.69
C GLU A 79 -7.85 0.23 -10.16
N LYS A 80 -8.71 0.75 -11.03
CA LYS A 80 -8.56 0.57 -12.49
C LYS A 80 -7.33 1.30 -13.03
N GLY A 81 -6.98 2.42 -12.40
CA GLY A 81 -5.84 3.26 -12.73
C GLY A 81 -4.65 2.94 -11.86
N VAL A 82 -4.32 3.87 -10.96
CA VAL A 82 -3.21 3.74 -10.01
C VAL A 82 -3.78 3.33 -8.67
N ASP A 83 -3.33 2.17 -8.16
CA ASP A 83 -3.69 1.69 -6.83
C ASP A 83 -3.37 2.73 -5.75
N GLU A 84 -4.33 2.97 -4.85
CA GLU A 84 -4.23 3.97 -3.79
C GLU A 84 -3.72 3.34 -2.48
N LEU A 85 -2.93 4.06 -1.70
CA LEU A 85 -2.47 3.56 -0.40
C LEU A 85 -3.54 3.87 0.65
N ILE A 86 -4.01 2.84 1.35
CA ILE A 86 -4.88 3.01 2.52
C ILE A 86 -4.02 3.34 3.75
N GLY A 87 -2.96 2.56 3.97
CA GLY A 87 -2.06 2.81 5.09
C GLY A 87 -0.83 1.92 5.06
N PHE A 88 0.19 2.30 5.84
CA PHE A 88 1.47 1.59 5.89
C PHE A 88 2.00 1.47 7.32
N ALA A 89 2.90 0.52 7.56
CA ALA A 89 3.61 0.40 8.83
C ALA A 89 4.93 -0.34 8.69
N ALA A 90 5.89 -0.03 9.56
CA ALA A 90 7.01 -0.89 9.87
C ALA A 90 6.70 -1.70 11.14
N ILE A 91 6.95 -3.00 11.09
CA ILE A 91 6.73 -3.94 12.20
C ILE A 91 8.11 -4.47 12.64
N PRO A 92 8.59 -4.14 13.85
CA PRO A 92 9.82 -4.70 14.40
C PRO A 92 9.77 -6.24 14.44
N LEU A 93 10.80 -6.90 13.92
CA LEU A 93 10.88 -8.38 13.90
C LEU A 93 11.44 -8.96 15.20
N ASP A 94 11.93 -8.13 16.12
CA ASP A 94 12.40 -8.51 17.45
C ASP A 94 11.28 -9.03 18.39
N GLN A 95 10.02 -8.76 18.05
CA GLN A 95 8.84 -9.23 18.78
C GLN A 95 8.33 -10.59 18.28
N ALA A 96 8.91 -11.14 17.21
CA ALA A 96 8.57 -12.48 16.72
C ALA A 96 9.19 -13.58 17.63
N PRO A 97 8.52 -14.73 17.79
CA PRO A 97 7.26 -15.11 17.16
C PRO A 97 6.05 -14.38 17.77
N ILE A 98 5.09 -13.98 16.93
CA ILE A 98 3.90 -13.24 17.37
C ILE A 98 2.70 -13.52 16.47
N SER A 99 1.50 -13.60 17.04
CA SER A 99 0.23 -13.36 16.36
C SER A 99 -0.28 -11.99 16.81
N GLY A 100 -0.17 -10.99 15.93
CA GLY A 100 -0.23 -9.59 16.33
C GLY A 100 -1.27 -8.79 15.56
N VAL A 101 -1.96 -7.88 16.25
CA VAL A 101 -2.75 -6.81 15.63
C VAL A 101 -1.90 -5.55 15.56
N PHE A 102 -1.60 -5.10 14.35
CA PHE A 102 -0.72 -3.96 14.07
C PHE A 102 -1.51 -2.82 13.46
N ASN A 103 -1.31 -1.59 13.95
CA ASN A 103 -1.90 -0.41 13.32
C ASN A 103 -1.16 -0.08 12.03
N VAL A 104 -1.90 0.40 11.04
CA VAL A 104 -1.33 1.02 9.85
C VAL A 104 -1.67 2.51 9.85
N PHE A 105 -0.83 3.30 9.21
CA PHE A 105 -0.88 4.76 9.30
C PHE A 105 -1.03 5.38 7.91
N GLU A 106 -1.76 6.49 7.85
CA GLU A 106 -1.75 7.41 6.71
C GLU A 106 -0.39 8.14 6.65
N THR A 107 -0.10 8.80 5.53
CA THR A 107 1.14 9.61 5.37
C THR A 107 1.24 10.80 6.34
N GLU A 108 0.10 11.20 6.89
CA GLU A 108 -0.10 12.25 7.88
C GLU A 108 0.08 11.74 9.31
N GLY A 109 0.25 10.42 9.48
CA GLY A 109 0.46 9.75 10.76
C GLY A 109 -0.80 9.39 11.53
N LYS A 110 -1.98 9.58 10.95
CA LYS A 110 -3.24 9.08 11.52
C LYS A 110 -3.34 7.57 11.37
N VAL A 111 -4.03 6.91 12.28
CA VAL A 111 -4.30 5.47 12.14
C VAL A 111 -5.32 5.27 11.02
N ALA A 112 -4.94 4.48 10.02
CA ALA A 112 -5.73 4.15 8.83
C ALA A 112 -6.39 2.77 8.92
N GLY A 113 -6.24 2.07 10.05
CA GLY A 113 -6.78 0.74 10.28
C GLY A 113 -5.80 -0.16 11.02
N ALA A 114 -6.12 -1.46 11.06
CA ALA A 114 -5.25 -2.46 11.66
C ALA A 114 -5.25 -3.76 10.87
N VAL A 115 -4.10 -4.44 10.85
CA VAL A 115 -3.88 -5.73 10.19
C VAL A 115 -3.50 -6.79 11.23
N LEU A 116 -4.13 -7.96 11.15
CA LEU A 116 -3.78 -9.14 11.91
C LEU A 116 -2.76 -9.97 11.12
N ILE A 117 -1.56 -10.12 11.68
CA ILE A 117 -0.44 -10.82 11.05
C ILE A 117 0.21 -11.78 12.06
N SER A 118 0.47 -13.01 11.64
CA SER A 118 1.33 -13.95 12.37
C SER A 118 2.73 -13.95 11.76
N ILE A 119 3.76 -13.83 12.59
CA ILE A 119 5.16 -13.84 12.19
C ILE A 119 5.86 -14.96 12.95
N ASN A 120 6.33 -15.97 12.22
CA ASN A 120 6.91 -17.21 12.76
C ASN A 120 6.06 -17.84 13.88
N ASN A 121 4.75 -17.66 13.82
CA ASN A 121 3.76 -18.22 14.73
C ASN A 121 2.72 -18.96 13.87
N ASP A 122 2.38 -20.18 14.25
CA ASP A 122 1.46 -21.03 13.50
C ASP A 122 -0.02 -20.73 13.78
N GLY A 123 -0.34 -19.64 14.48
CA GLY A 123 -1.70 -19.11 14.60
C GLY A 123 -2.57 -19.81 15.64
N PHE A 124 -1.99 -20.59 16.55
CA PHE A 124 -2.73 -21.30 17.61
C PHE A 124 -2.98 -20.45 18.87
N GLU A 125 -2.42 -19.24 18.94
CA GLU A 125 -2.52 -18.35 20.09
C GLU A 125 -3.46 -17.17 19.81
N GLU A 126 -4.14 -16.68 20.85
CA GLU A 126 -4.97 -15.48 20.74
C GLU A 126 -4.13 -14.28 20.28
N PRO A 127 -4.59 -13.51 19.29
CA PRO A 127 -3.86 -12.34 18.83
C PRO A 127 -3.66 -11.30 19.92
N VAL A 128 -2.44 -10.79 20.04
CA VAL A 128 -2.07 -9.72 20.99
C VAL A 128 -1.84 -8.40 20.27
N PRO A 129 -1.90 -7.24 20.97
CA PRO A 129 -1.47 -5.97 20.38
C PRO A 129 0.01 -6.02 19.98
N GLY A 130 0.31 -5.76 18.71
CA GLY A 130 1.67 -5.76 18.17
C GLY A 130 2.25 -4.36 18.03
N ARG A 131 3.58 -4.24 18.12
CA ARG A 131 4.27 -2.97 17.86
C ARG A 131 4.40 -2.72 16.38
N SER A 132 4.01 -1.52 15.96
CA SER A 132 4.13 -0.99 14.60
C SER A 132 4.41 0.51 14.69
N PHE A 133 5.15 1.05 13.72
CA PHE A 133 5.54 2.46 13.71
C PHE A 133 5.72 2.99 12.28
N ILE A 134 5.87 4.31 12.18
CA ILE A 134 6.19 5.01 10.92
C ILE A 134 7.71 5.11 10.82
N ASP A 135 8.28 4.36 9.88
CA ASP A 135 9.68 4.51 9.48
C ASP A 135 9.84 5.64 8.45
N GLU A 136 10.91 6.43 8.53
CA GLU A 136 11.08 7.65 7.74
C GLU A 136 11.27 7.38 6.24
N GLU A 137 12.08 6.39 5.89
CA GLU A 137 12.30 6.00 4.49
C GLU A 137 11.05 5.33 3.91
N HIS A 138 10.38 4.48 4.70
CA HIS A 138 9.10 3.90 4.33
C HIS A 138 8.01 4.98 4.14
N LEU A 139 7.98 6.03 4.96
CA LEU A 139 7.08 7.17 4.81
C LEU A 139 7.33 7.92 3.48
N GLU A 140 8.59 8.12 3.09
CA GLU A 140 8.90 8.76 1.81
C GLU A 140 8.46 7.90 0.62
N ARG A 141 8.56 6.56 0.72
CA ARG A 141 7.96 5.63 -0.24
C ARG A 141 6.44 5.76 -0.28
N ALA A 142 5.77 5.76 0.88
CA ALA A 142 4.32 5.93 0.99
C ALA A 142 3.82 7.26 0.37
N LYS A 143 4.50 8.38 0.65
CA LYS A 143 4.18 9.68 0.04
C LYS A 143 4.32 9.66 -1.48
N LYS A 144 5.29 8.93 -2.03
CA LYS A 144 5.43 8.78 -3.49
C LYS A 144 4.28 7.99 -4.10
N LEU A 145 3.82 6.92 -3.43
CA LEU A 145 2.64 6.16 -3.85
C LEU A 145 1.41 7.08 -3.92
N ASN A 146 1.14 7.85 -2.86
CA ASN A 146 0.03 8.80 -2.83
C ASN A 146 0.11 9.85 -3.94
N ARG A 147 1.30 10.43 -4.17
CA ARG A 147 1.48 11.40 -5.28
C ARG A 147 1.19 10.79 -6.65
N LYS A 148 1.50 9.52 -6.86
CA LYS A 148 1.21 8.81 -8.12
C LYS A 148 -0.30 8.56 -8.28
N ALA A 149 -0.99 8.17 -7.21
CA ALA A 149 -2.45 8.00 -7.21
C ALA A 149 -3.15 9.31 -7.57
N VAL A 150 -2.86 10.40 -6.85
CA VAL A 150 -3.43 11.74 -7.11
C VAL A 150 -3.14 12.22 -8.54
N ALA A 151 -1.94 11.98 -9.08
CA ALA A 151 -1.62 12.34 -10.45
C ALA A 151 -2.39 11.50 -11.49
N GLY A 152 -2.68 10.23 -11.17
CA GLY A 152 -3.53 9.35 -11.97
C GLY A 152 -4.97 9.88 -12.07
N ASP A 153 -5.57 10.22 -10.94
CA ASP A 153 -6.96 10.71 -10.88
C ASP A 153 -7.15 12.01 -11.66
N VAL A 154 -6.21 12.95 -11.49
CA VAL A 154 -6.23 14.21 -12.24
C VAL A 154 -6.12 13.96 -13.74
N ALA A 155 -5.27 13.02 -14.17
CA ALA A 155 -5.13 12.67 -15.58
C ALA A 155 -6.40 12.02 -16.15
N GLU A 156 -7.07 11.14 -15.40
CA GLU A 156 -8.31 10.51 -15.83
C GLU A 156 -9.45 11.54 -16.01
N VAL A 157 -9.64 12.43 -15.04
CA VAL A 157 -10.63 13.52 -15.12
C VAL A 157 -10.34 14.44 -16.30
N ALA A 158 -9.07 14.80 -16.51
CA ALA A 158 -8.63 15.63 -17.63
C ALA A 158 -8.96 15.00 -18.99
N VAL A 159 -8.74 13.69 -19.15
CA VAL A 159 -9.10 12.94 -20.36
C VAL A 159 -10.61 12.92 -20.58
N ALA A 160 -11.40 12.62 -19.54
CA ALA A 160 -12.85 12.53 -19.63
C ALA A 160 -13.51 13.89 -19.94
N THR A 161 -12.96 14.99 -19.42
CA THR A 161 -13.49 16.35 -19.59
C THR A 161 -12.87 17.13 -20.76
N GLY A 162 -11.82 16.60 -21.39
CA GLY A 162 -11.04 17.30 -22.42
C GLY A 162 -10.22 18.48 -21.89
N ALA A 163 -10.12 18.66 -20.57
CA ALA A 163 -9.37 19.75 -19.95
C ALA A 163 -7.92 19.32 -19.71
N ALA A 164 -6.97 19.90 -20.44
CA ALA A 164 -5.53 19.58 -20.31
C ALA A 164 -4.88 20.26 -19.08
N VAL A 165 -5.40 20.01 -17.88
CA VAL A 165 -4.84 20.58 -16.65
C VAL A 165 -3.91 19.54 -16.02
N GLY A 166 -2.63 19.64 -16.39
CA GLY A 166 -1.53 19.36 -15.47
C GLY A 166 -0.76 18.05 -15.65
N LEU A 167 0.30 18.07 -16.46
CA LEU A 167 1.45 17.15 -16.33
C LEU A 167 2.75 17.86 -16.74
N GLY A 168 3.19 18.86 -15.98
CA GLY A 168 4.51 19.48 -16.16
C GLY A 168 4.87 19.90 -17.60
N LEU A 169 6.17 20.06 -17.88
CA LEU A 169 6.68 20.50 -19.20
C LEU A 169 6.28 19.60 -20.37
N LEU A 170 5.98 18.31 -20.12
CA LEU A 170 5.51 17.35 -21.13
C LEU A 170 4.04 17.58 -21.51
N GLY A 171 3.18 17.88 -20.54
CA GLY A 171 1.78 18.23 -20.77
C GLY A 171 1.62 19.49 -21.61
N LYS A 172 2.51 20.48 -21.43
CA LYS A 172 2.55 21.69 -22.26
C LYS A 172 2.81 21.37 -23.74
N LYS A 173 3.82 20.53 -24.04
CA LYS A 173 4.13 20.10 -25.42
C LYS A 173 3.00 19.30 -26.07
N LEU A 174 2.34 18.41 -25.31
CA LEU A 174 1.21 17.62 -25.83
C LEU A 174 -0.01 18.49 -26.11
N PHE A 175 -0.32 19.45 -25.24
CA PHE A 175 -1.40 20.40 -25.45
C PHE A 175 -1.13 21.34 -26.62
N GLU A 176 0.08 21.89 -26.72
CA GLU A 176 0.49 22.75 -27.85
C GLU A 176 0.42 21.98 -29.18
N ASN A 177 0.87 20.73 -29.21
CA ASN A 177 0.77 19.87 -30.40
C ASN A 177 -0.70 19.55 -30.77
N TYR A 178 -1.57 19.33 -29.79
CA TYR A 178 -3.00 19.11 -30.03
C TYR A 178 -3.67 20.36 -30.64
N GLN A 179 -3.42 21.54 -30.07
CA GLN A 179 -3.97 22.79 -30.57
C GLN A 179 -3.45 23.13 -31.97
N ALA A 180 -2.16 22.90 -32.23
CA ALA A 180 -1.57 23.08 -33.56
C ALA A 180 -2.19 22.16 -34.61
N LYS A 181 -2.52 20.91 -34.23
CA LYS A 181 -3.16 19.95 -35.13
C LYS A 181 -4.61 20.32 -35.44
N LYS A 182 -5.34 20.84 -34.45
CA LYS A 182 -6.72 21.34 -34.65
C LYS A 182 -6.79 22.64 -35.47
N ALA A 183 -5.76 23.49 -35.42
CA ALA A 183 -5.72 24.73 -36.18
C ALA A 183 -5.29 24.56 -37.65
N GLY A 184 -4.77 23.40 -38.04
CA GLY A 184 -4.34 23.09 -39.42
C GLY A 184 -5.41 22.42 -40.29
N ASP A 185 -6.49 21.92 -39.69
CA ASP A 185 -7.59 21.22 -40.36
C ASP A 185 -8.86 22.09 -40.53
N ALA A 186 -8.72 23.43 -40.41
CA ALA A 186 -9.81 24.42 -40.56
C ALA A 186 -9.57 25.35 -41.76
#